data_AF-A0AAF0M7I6-F1
#
_entry.id   AF-A0AAF0M7I6-F1
#
_cell.length_a   1.000
_cell.length_b   1.000
_cell.length_c   1.000
_cell.angle_alpha   90.00
_cell.angle_beta   90.00
_cell.angle_gamma   90.00
#
_symmetry.space_group_name_H-M   'P 1'
#
loop_
_entity.id
_entity.type
_entity.pdbx_description
1 polymer ?
#
loop_
_entity_poly.entity_id
_entity_poly.type
_entity_poly.pdbx_seq_one_letter_code
_entity_poly.pdbx_strand_id
1 'polypeptide(L)' 'MDENVAAMYVGALWISVALLSGGYARTRNRSAWTWFVLTLIAGPLALLLLVTWPPRQPRGEEAPWTRRATSP' A
#
# COMPACT_ATOMS: atom_id res chain seq x y z
N MET A 1 -26.43 -21.11 -16.09
CA MET A 1 -26.33 -21.06 -14.60
C MET A 1 -24.99 -20.44 -14.16
N ASP A 2 -24.27 -19.78 -15.06
CA ASP A 2 -22.81 -19.61 -14.97
C ASP A 2 -22.39 -18.16 -14.65
N GLU A 3 -23.34 -17.24 -14.75
CA GLU A 3 -23.17 -15.80 -14.57
C GLU A 3 -22.87 -15.45 -13.11
N ASN A 4 -23.57 -16.13 -12.18
CA ASN A 4 -23.42 -15.95 -10.73
C ASN A 4 -22.05 -16.44 -10.24
N VAL A 5 -21.57 -17.53 -10.85
CA VAL A 5 -20.28 -18.13 -10.53
C VAL A 5 -19.16 -17.21 -10.99
N ALA A 6 -19.26 -16.63 -12.19
CA ALA A 6 -18.33 -15.62 -12.66
C ALA A 6 -18.29 -14.40 -11.73
N ALA A 7 -19.45 -13.89 -11.30
CA ALA A 7 -19.53 -12.78 -10.35
C ALA A 7 -18.87 -13.10 -8.99
N MET A 8 -19.04 -14.33 -8.48
CA MET A 8 -18.35 -14.79 -7.27
C MET A 8 -16.82 -14.83 -7.44
N TYR A 9 -16.30 -15.37 -8.55
CA TYR A 9 -14.86 -15.41 -8.80
C TYR A 9 -14.27 -14.01 -8.96
N VAL A 10 -14.95 -13.12 -9.69
CA VAL A 10 -14.52 -11.72 -9.84
C VAL A 10 -14.49 -11.02 -8.49
N GLY A 11 -15.52 -11.19 -7.65
CA GLY A 11 -15.55 -10.62 -6.30
C GLY A 11 -14.43 -11.16 -5.40
N ALA A 12 -14.20 -12.47 -5.41
CA ALA A 12 -13.13 -13.11 -4.64
C ALA A 12 -11.73 -12.63 -5.07
N LEU A 13 -11.49 -12.51 -6.38
CA LEU A 13 -10.26 -11.93 -6.92
C LEU A 13 -10.11 -10.47 -6.52
N TRP A 14 -11.20 -9.69 -6.57
CA TRP A 14 -11.19 -8.27 -6.19
C TRP A 14 -10.79 -8.07 -4.72
N ILE A 15 -11.41 -8.82 -3.81
CA ILE A 15 -11.07 -8.79 -2.38
C ILE A 15 -9.63 -9.25 -2.15
N SER A 16 -9.20 -10.32 -2.83
CA SER A 16 -7.82 -10.80 -2.74
C SER A 16 -6.81 -9.72 -3.15
N VAL A 17 -7.05 -9.04 -4.27
CA VAL A 17 -6.21 -7.93 -4.75
C VAL A 17 -6.19 -6.78 -3.75
N ALA A 18 -7.34 -6.39 -3.19
CA ALA A 18 -7.41 -5.34 -2.17
C ALA A 18 -6.59 -5.70 -0.92
N LEU A 19 -6.68 -6.96 -0.47
CA LEU A 19 -5.95 -7.46 0.69
C LEU A 19 -4.44 -7.50 0.45
N LEU A 20 -4.01 -7.99 -0.71
CA LEU A 20 -2.60 -8.01 -1.13
C LEU A 20 -2.00 -6.59 -1.17
N SER A 21 -2.75 -5.63 -1.72
CA SER A 21 -2.35 -4.22 -1.79
C SER A 21 -2.15 -3.61 -0.40
N GLY A 22 -3.09 -3.83 0.52
CA GLY A 22 -2.96 -3.39 1.92
C GLY A 22 -1.77 -4.02 2.64
N GLY A 23 -1.54 -5.33 2.44
CA GLY A 23 -0.37 -6.05 2.97
C GLY A 23 0.95 -5.50 2.43
N TYR A 24 1.03 -5.25 1.12
CA TYR A 24 2.21 -4.69 0.46
C TYR A 24 2.51 -3.26 0.93
N ALA A 25 1.49 -2.44 1.18
CA ALA A 25 1.69 -1.11 1.74
C ALA A 25 2.30 -1.16 3.16
N ARG A 26 1.95 -2.18 3.96
CA ARG A 26 2.48 -2.35 5.32
C ARG A 26 3.99 -2.60 5.32
N THR A 27 4.50 -3.38 4.37
CA THR A 27 5.95 -3.68 4.26
C THR A 27 6.78 -2.44 3.89
N ARG A 28 6.15 -1.41 3.32
CA ARG A 28 6.79 -0.15 2.91
C ARG A 28 6.61 0.98 3.94
N ASN A 29 6.25 0.66 5.17
CA ASN A 29 5.99 1.62 6.25
C ASN A 29 4.90 2.66 5.87
N ARG A 30 3.91 2.25 5.06
CA ARG A 30 2.76 3.06 4.66
C ARG A 30 1.49 2.54 5.33
N SER A 31 0.47 3.41 5.44
CA SER A 31 -0.83 3.05 6.02
C SER A 31 -1.50 1.95 5.19
N ALA A 32 -1.46 0.71 5.70
CA ALA A 32 -2.07 -0.46 5.08
C ALA A 32 -3.58 -0.26 4.83
N TRP A 33 -4.24 0.43 5.75
CA TRP A 33 -5.68 0.66 5.71
C TRP A 33 -6.09 1.62 4.59
N THR A 34 -5.30 2.69 4.39
CA THR A 34 -5.54 3.65 3.31
C THR A 34 -5.40 2.99 1.93
N TRP A 35 -4.38 2.15 1.75
CA TRP A 35 -4.13 1.47 0.48
C TRP A 35 -5.10 0.31 0.22
N PHE A 36 -5.55 -0.39 1.27
CA PHE A 36 -6.63 -1.37 1.17
C PHE A 36 -7.91 -0.74 0.64
N VAL A 37 -8.38 0.36 1.25
CA VAL A 37 -9.61 1.06 0.85
C VAL A 37 -9.48 1.66 -0.54
N LEU A 38 -8.32 2.26 -0.87
CA LEU A 38 -8.01 2.75 -2.22
C LEU A 38 -8.17 1.65 -3.26
N THR A 39 -7.68 0.44 -2.98
CA THR A 39 -7.74 -0.68 -3.93
C THR A 39 -9.13 -1.31 -3.99
N LEU A 40 -9.88 -1.28 -2.89
CA LEU A 40 -11.26 -1.75 -2.88
C LEU A 40 -12.17 -0.86 -3.74
N ILE A 41 -11.95 0.46 -3.72
CA ILE A 41 -12.76 1.46 -4.45
C ILE A 41 -12.26 1.66 -5.88
N ALA A 42 -10.96 1.86 -6.09
CA ALA A 42 -10.39 2.13 -7.42
C ALA A 42 -9.99 0.85 -8.18
N GLY A 43 -10.03 -0.32 -7.53
CA GLY A 43 -9.65 -1.58 -8.14
C GLY A 43 -8.15 -1.67 -8.45
N PRO A 44 -7.76 -2.37 -9.54
CA PRO A 44 -6.36 -2.57 -9.90
C PRO A 44 -5.60 -1.27 -10.22
N LEU A 45 -6.31 -0.16 -10.50
CA LEU A 45 -5.70 1.17 -10.66
C LEU A 45 -4.97 1.63 -9.38
N ALA A 46 -5.48 1.30 -8.20
CA ALA A 46 -4.77 1.60 -6.95
C ALA A 46 -3.45 0.83 -6.85
N LEU A 47 -3.39 -0.39 -7.39
CA LEU A 47 -2.18 -1.21 -7.38
C LEU A 47 -1.11 -0.58 -8.29
N LEU A 48 -1.51 -0.04 -9.44
CA LEU A 48 -0.62 0.74 -10.31
C LEU A 48 -0.09 1.99 -9.60
N LEU A 49 -0.95 2.73 -8.91
CA LEU A 49 -0.50 3.86 -8.08
C LEU A 49 0.44 3.41 -6.96
N LEU A 50 0.16 2.28 -6.30
CA LEU A 50 0.98 1.75 -5.21
C LEU A 50 2.39 1.36 -5.68
N VAL A 51 2.47 0.74 -6.86
CA VAL A 51 3.75 0.33 -7.48
C VAL A 51 4.53 1.54 -7.99
N THR A 52 3.86 2.50 -8.63
CA THR A 52 4.53 3.71 -9.15
C THR A 52 4.97 4.66 -8.03
N TRP A 53 4.33 4.62 -6.86
CA TRP A 53 4.62 5.55 -5.78
C TRP A 53 5.90 5.14 -5.02
N PRO A 54 6.96 5.96 -5.04
CA PRO A 54 8.19 5.64 -4.34
C PRO A 54 7.99 5.57 -2.81
N PRO A 55 8.71 4.68 -2.12
CA PRO A 55 8.60 4.53 -0.67
C PRO A 55 8.87 5.87 0.01
N ARG A 56 8.06 6.23 1.02
CA ARG A 56 8.33 7.46 1.78
C ARG A 56 9.63 7.21 2.51
N GLN A 57 10.66 8.01 2.25
CA GLN A 57 11.85 8.01 3.08
C GLN A 57 11.41 8.28 4.53
N PRO A 58 11.91 7.53 5.51
CA PRO A 58 11.69 7.84 6.91
C PRO A 58 12.14 9.27 7.17
N ARG A 59 11.20 10.15 7.51
CA ARG A 59 11.50 11.50 7.98
C ARG A 59 12.09 11.34 9.38
N GLY A 60 13.40 11.11 9.49
CA GLY A 60 14.05 10.87 10.78
C GLY A 60 15.52 10.46 10.75
N GLU A 61 16.10 10.15 9.59
CA GLU A 61 17.57 10.02 9.49
C GLU A 61 18.24 11.40 9.41
N GLU A 62 18.03 12.21 10.44
CA GLU A 62 19.07 13.12 10.87
C GLU A 62 20.24 12.25 11.31
N ALA A 63 21.21 12.16 10.41
CA ALA A 63 22.36 11.34 10.60
C ALA A 63 23.06 11.63 11.95
N PRO A 64 23.49 10.62 12.72
CA PRO A 64 23.96 10.79 14.10
C PRO A 64 25.19 11.71 14.27
N TRP A 65 25.82 12.12 13.18
CA TRP A 65 26.88 13.12 13.18
C TRP A 65 26.37 14.57 13.27
N THR A 66 25.13 14.88 12.89
CA THR A 66 24.57 16.25 13.05
C THR A 66 24.28 16.57 14.52
N ARG A 67 23.91 15.57 15.33
CA ARG A 67 23.64 15.75 16.77
C ARG A 67 24.90 16.06 17.60
N ARG A 68 26.10 15.81 17.05
CA ARG A 68 27.38 16.04 17.74
C ARG A 68 28.06 17.36 17.37
N ALA A 69 27.67 18.02 16.27
CA ALA A 69 28.34 19.23 15.80
C ALA A 69 27.91 20.52 16.51
N THR A 70 26.92 20.45 17.42
CA THR A 70 26.27 21.63 18.01
C THR A 70 26.35 21.71 19.54
N SER A 71 27.27 20.97 20.18
CA SER A 71 27.56 21.19 21.61
C SER A 71 28.63 22.27 21.75
N PRO A 72 28.33 23.45 22.34
CA PRO A 72 29.33 24.44 22.74
C PRO A 72 30.19 23.98 23.91
#